data_AF-A0A914Q330-F1
#
_entry.id   AF-A0A914Q330-F1
#
_cell.length_a   1.000
_cell.length_b   1.000
_cell.length_c   1.000
_cell.angle_alpha   90.00
_cell.angle_beta   90.00
_cell.angle_gamma   90.00
#
_symmetry.space_group_name_H-M   'P 1'
#
loop_
_entity.id
_entity.type
_entity.pdbx_description
1 polymer ?
#
loop_
_entity_poly.entity_id
_entity_poly.type
_entity_poly.pdbx_seq_one_letter_code
_entity_poly.pdbx_strand_id
1 'polypeptide(L)'
;MDEGGKVLVFCRHGMSRSVTICIMYLVIKENLSLKNAFIEIHKVRPFIEPNLGFWKQMIEYEEKIRGKASVNIIEAARMNKEL
;
A
#
# COMPACT_ATOMS: atom_id res chain seq x y z
N MET A 1 5.40 0.46 23.25
CA MET A 1 5.13 1.91 23.39
C MET A 1 3.96 2.21 22.47
N ASP A 2 2.78 2.41 23.05
CA ASP A 2 1.65 3.08 22.42
C ASP A 2 1.26 4.21 23.37
N GLU A 3 1.76 5.42 23.11
CA GLU A 3 1.54 6.60 23.96
C GLU A 3 0.34 7.45 23.47
N GLY A 4 -0.54 6.88 22.64
CA GLY A 4 -1.78 7.55 22.19
C GLY A 4 -1.59 8.74 21.24
N GLY A 5 -0.40 8.88 20.63
CA GLY A 5 -0.08 9.96 19.69
C GLY A 5 -0.66 9.76 18.28
N LYS A 6 -0.62 10.84 17.47
CA LYS A 6 -0.97 10.80 16.03
C LYS A 6 0.27 11.01 15.18
N VAL A 7 0.40 10.26 14.09
CA VAL A 7 1.54 10.34 13.15
C VAL A 7 1.06 10.82 11.79
N LEU A 8 1.73 11.83 11.23
CA LEU A 8 1.53 12.26 9.84
C LEU A 8 2.64 11.66 8.95
N VAL A 9 2.24 10.84 7.98
CA VAL A 9 3.14 10.33 6.93
C VAL A 9 2.87 11.11 5.64
N PHE A 10 3.86 11.87 5.16
CA PHE A 10 3.71 12.70 3.96
C PHE A 10 4.88 12.56 3.00
N CYS A 11 4.62 12.91 1.73
CA CYS A 11 5.65 13.14 0.72
C CYS A 11 5.19 14.31 -0.16
N ARG A 12 6.00 14.72 -1.15
CA ARG A 12 5.73 15.93 -1.97
C ARG A 12 4.29 16.03 -2.50
N HIS A 13 3.75 14.96 -3.08
CA HIS A 13 2.39 14.96 -3.67
C HIS A 13 1.40 14.07 -2.92
N GLY A 14 1.89 13.32 -1.93
CA GLY A 14 1.10 12.27 -1.26
C GLY A 14 0.54 11.20 -2.21
N MET A 15 1.17 10.91 -3.36
CA MET A 15 0.64 9.93 -4.33
C MET A 15 1.34 8.58 -4.28
N SER A 16 2.65 8.57 -4.02
CA SER A 16 3.50 7.38 -4.20
C SER A 16 4.20 6.99 -2.90
N ARG A 17 5.27 7.69 -2.51
CA ARG A 17 6.12 7.34 -1.34
C ARG A 17 5.36 7.21 -0.02
N SER A 18 4.64 8.25 0.40
CA SER A 18 3.94 8.21 1.69
C SER A 18 2.80 7.19 1.69
N VAL A 19 2.14 7.02 0.53
CA VAL A 19 1.06 6.05 0.36
C VAL A 19 1.58 4.63 0.49
N THR A 20 2.71 4.30 -0.14
CA THR A 20 3.38 3.00 -0.01
C THR A 20 3.62 2.66 1.46
N ILE A 21 4.09 3.61 2.27
CA ILE A 21 4.29 3.40 3.70
C ILE A 21 2.97 3.15 4.43
N CYS A 22 1.93 3.94 4.16
CA CYS A 22 0.61 3.73 4.76
C CYS A 22 -0.02 2.39 4.38
N ILE A 23 0.10 1.97 3.11
CA ILE A 23 -0.37 0.65 2.66
C ILE A 23 0.38 -0.45 3.41
N MET A 24 1.72 -0.38 3.48
CA MET A 24 2.52 -1.38 4.17
C MET A 24 2.26 -1.40 5.68
N TYR A 25 1.93 -0.26 6.29
CA TYR A 25 1.48 -0.22 7.68
C TYR A 25 0.23 -1.09 7.87
N LEU A 26 -0.78 -0.95 7.01
CA LEU A 26 -2.00 -1.77 7.09
C LEU A 26 -1.72 -3.26 6.82
N VAL A 27 -0.79 -3.59 5.93
CA VAL A 27 -0.38 -4.98 5.67
C VAL A 27 0.29 -5.60 6.90
N ILE A 28 1.17 -4.86 7.57
CA ILE A 28 2.02 -5.37 8.65
C ILE A 28 1.32 -5.32 10.01
N LYS A 29 0.62 -4.22 10.32
CA LYS A 29 0.03 -3.97 11.64
C LYS A 29 -1.43 -4.38 11.72
N GLU A 30 -2.20 -4.13 10.67
CA GLU A 30 -3.63 -4.46 10.62
C GLU A 30 -3.90 -5.81 9.93
N ASN A 31 -2.84 -6.53 9.55
CA ASN A 31 -2.89 -7.85 8.91
C ASN A 31 -3.79 -7.89 7.65
N LEU A 32 -3.92 -6.78 6.93
CA LEU A 32 -4.62 -6.77 5.64
C LEU A 32 -3.78 -7.43 4.54
N SER A 33 -4.45 -7.96 3.51
CA SER A 33 -3.76 -8.27 2.25
C SER A 33 -3.33 -6.98 1.56
N LEU A 34 -2.29 -7.02 0.73
CA LEU A 34 -1.83 -5.88 -0.04
C LEU A 34 -2.96 -5.28 -0.90
N LYS A 35 -3.78 -6.14 -1.52
CA LYS A 35 -4.96 -5.73 -2.28
C LYS A 35 -5.93 -4.92 -1.44
N ASN A 36 -6.30 -5.43 -0.26
CA ASN A 36 -7.27 -4.78 0.61
C ASN A 36 -6.69 -3.50 1.22
N ALA A 37 -5.41 -3.51 1.62
CA ALA A 37 -4.72 -2.33 2.12
C ALA A 37 -4.70 -1.19 1.08
N PHE A 38 -4.42 -1.51 -0.19
CA PHE A 38 -4.52 -0.52 -1.27
C PHE A 38 -5.94 0.02 -1.41
N ILE A 39 -6.95 -0.86 -1.45
CA ILE A 39 -8.36 -0.45 -1.59
C ILE A 39 -8.80 0.45 -0.43
N GLU A 40 -8.42 0.16 0.81
CA GLU A 40 -8.76 0.99 1.97
C GLU A 40 -8.14 2.39 1.87
N ILE A 41 -6.87 2.51 1.46
CA ILE A 41 -6.24 3.82 1.25
C ILE A 41 -6.86 4.54 0.05
N HIS A 42 -7.19 3.81 -1.02
CA HIS A 42 -7.80 4.36 -2.22
C HIS A 42 -9.17 5.00 -1.93
N LYS A 43 -10.02 4.36 -1.11
CA LYS A 43 -11.33 4.89 -0.70
C LYS A 43 -11.26 6.30 -0.11
N VAL A 44 -10.20 6.60 0.65
CA VAL A 44 -10.01 7.92 1.29
C VAL A 44 -9.10 8.85 0.49
N ARG A 45 -8.36 8.33 -0.48
CA ARG A 45 -7.45 9.08 -1.35
C ARG A 45 -7.43 8.49 -2.77
N PRO A 46 -8.36 8.87 -3.65
CA PRO A 46 -8.54 8.21 -4.96
C PRO A 46 -7.43 8.46 -5.99
N PHE A 47 -6.55 9.43 -5.77
CA PHE A 47 -5.49 9.79 -6.72
C PHE A 47 -4.13 9.18 -6.36
N ILE A 48 -4.13 8.11 -5.56
CA ILE A 48 -2.89 7.41 -5.23
C ILE A 48 -2.34 6.65 -6.44
N GLU A 49 -1.03 6.72 -6.61
CA GLU A 49 -0.34 6.02 -7.69
C GLU A 49 1.07 5.62 -7.22
N PRO A 50 1.21 4.52 -6.43
CA PRO A 50 2.50 3.92 -6.18
C PRO A 50 3.15 3.55 -7.52
N ASN A 51 4.44 3.88 -7.69
CA ASN A 51 5.15 3.49 -8.90
C ASN A 51 5.36 1.97 -8.94
N LEU A 52 5.68 1.43 -10.11
CA LEU A 52 5.88 -0.02 -10.30
C LEU A 52 6.99 -0.60 -9.43
N GLY A 53 8.04 0.18 -9.12
CA GLY A 53 9.12 -0.25 -8.23
C GLY A 53 8.61 -0.47 -6.80
N PHE A 54 7.76 0.42 -6.28
CA PHE A 54 7.11 0.21 -4.98
C PHE A 54 6.14 -0.94 -5.00
N TRP A 55 5.33 -1.09 -6.07
CA TRP A 55 4.46 -2.25 -6.21
C TRP A 55 5.23 -3.57 -6.15
N LYS A 56 6.34 -3.67 -6.90
CA LYS A 56 7.21 -4.85 -6.87
C LYS A 56 7.71 -5.15 -5.45
N GLN A 57 8.20 -4.14 -4.73
CA GLN A 57 8.67 -4.30 -3.35
C GLN A 57 7.55 -4.73 -2.39
N MET A 58 6.35 -4.16 -2.52
CA MET A 58 5.21 -4.53 -1.68
C MET A 58 4.72 -5.96 -1.97
N ILE A 59 4.68 -6.36 -3.24
CA ILE A 59 4.31 -7.72 -3.68
C ILE A 59 5.31 -8.75 -3.14
N GLU A 60 6.61 -8.51 -3.35
CA GLU A 60 7.68 -9.38 -2.84
C GLU A 60 7.65 -9.48 -1.31
N TYR A 61 7.33 -8.39 -0.62
CA TYR A 61 7.19 -8.40 0.83
C TYR A 61 6.00 -9.26 1.27
N GLU A 62 4.81 -9.05 0.69
CA GLU A 62 3.62 -9.83 1.04
C GLU A 62 3.84 -11.32 0.78
N GLU A 63 4.43 -11.67 -0.36
CA GLU A 63 4.79 -13.05 -0.68
C GLU A 63 5.75 -13.65 0.36
N LYS A 64 6.78 -12.90 0.77
CA LYS A 64 7.72 -13.35 1.80
C LYS A 64 7.04 -13.62 3.14
N ILE A 65 6.09 -12.79 3.57
CA ILE A 65 5.47 -12.92 4.90
C ILE A 65 4.23 -13.81 4.93
N ARG A 66 3.59 -14.06 3.78
CA ARG A 66 2.34 -14.86 3.68
C ARG A 66 2.46 -16.11 2.83
N GLY A 67 3.56 -16.31 2.11
CA GLY A 67 3.77 -17.39 1.15
C GLY A 67 3.01 -17.22 -0.18
N LYS A 68 2.27 -16.12 -0.35
CA LYS A 68 1.58 -15.75 -1.59
C LYS A 68 1.31 -14.24 -1.64
N ALA A 69 1.37 -13.67 -2.84
CA ALA A 69 0.91 -12.30 -3.08
C ALA A 69 -0.60 -12.26 -3.41
N SER A 70 -1.27 -11.20 -2.96
CA SER A 70 -2.69 -10.93 -3.23
C SER A 70 -2.92 -10.09 -4.49
N VAL A 71 -1.85 -9.54 -5.06
CA VAL A 71 -1.82 -8.72 -6.27
C VAL A 71 -0.59 -9.10 -7.08
N ASN A 72 -0.74 -9.27 -8.40
CA ASN A 72 0.40 -9.36 -9.33
C ASN A 72 0.68 -8.02 -10.04
N ILE A 73 1.82 -7.92 -10.74
CA ILE A 73 2.25 -6.65 -11.33
C ILE A 73 1.29 -6.11 -12.41
N ILE A 74 0.58 -7.00 -13.12
CA ILE A 74 -0.40 -6.61 -14.15
C ILE A 74 -1.65 -6.05 -13.48
N GLU A 75 -2.12 -6.69 -12.41
CA GLU A 75 -3.24 -6.19 -11.60
C GLU A 75 -2.90 -4.85 -10.95
N ALA A 76 -1.70 -4.70 -10.39
CA ALA A 76 -1.23 -3.43 -9.81
C ALA A 76 -1.26 -2.28 -10.83
N ALA A 77 -0.82 -2.55 -12.07
CA ALA A 77 -0.86 -1.55 -13.15
C ALA A 77 -2.28 -1.16 -13.57
N ARG A 78 -3.26 -2.06 -13.44
CA ARG A 78 -4.69 -1.78 -13.67
C ARG A 78 -5.31 -1.02 -12.50
N MET A 79 -5.02 -1.44 -11.27
CA MET A 79 -5.53 -0.80 -10.05
C MET A 79 -5.12 0.67 -9.94
N ASN A 80 -3.95 1.06 -10.46
CA ASN A 80 -3.53 2.46 -10.54
C ASN A 80 -4.35 3.30 -11.55
N LYS A 81 -5.11 2.68 -12.47
CA LYS A 81 -5.79 3.36 -13.58
C LYS A 81 -7.32 3.26 -13.53
N GLU A 82 -7.84 2.23 -12.89
CA GLU A 82 -9.26 1.83 -12.99
C GLU A 82 -10.05 2.04 -11.68
N LEU A 83 -9.36 2.22 -10.55
CA LEU A 83 -9.96 2.63 -9.28
C LEU A 83 -9.80 4.14 -9.15
#